data_AF-A0A9D8UQM5-F1
#
_entry.id   AF-A0A9D8UQM5-F1
#
_cell.length_a   1.000
_cell.length_b   1.000
_cell.length_c   1.000
_cell.angle_alpha   90.00
_cell.angle_beta   90.00
_cell.angle_gamma   90.00
#
_symmetry.space_group_name_H-M   'P 1'
#
loop_
_entity.id
_entity.type
_entity.pdbx_description
1 polymer ?
#
loop_
_entity_poly.entity_id
_entity_poly.type
_entity_poly.pdbx_seq_one_letter_code
_entity_poly.pdbx_strand_id
1 'polypeptide(L)'
;MKAVLLVRRRISLAENAFAEIVIWRVPQPLRGSLHDLKYRLAYVVDGKCVLRYDNEAGKGDHRHIGDRETTYQFTTVEQLLSDFLSDVERRRDEDAEDQDRNSR
;
A
#
# COMPACT_ATOMS: atom_id res chain seq x y z
N MET A 1 2.50 -26.67 1.08
CA MET A 1 2.05 -25.85 -0.06
C MET A 1 2.90 -24.59 -0.14
N LYS A 2 3.12 -24.04 -1.34
CA LYS A 2 3.90 -22.80 -1.56
C LYS A 2 2.94 -21.60 -1.72
N ALA A 3 3.45 -20.39 -1.52
CA ALA A 3 2.68 -19.18 -1.79
C ALA A 3 2.32 -19.08 -3.28
N VAL A 4 1.11 -18.62 -3.57
CA VAL A 4 0.59 -18.42 -4.94
C VAL A 4 0.42 -16.92 -5.16
N LEU A 5 1.05 -16.39 -6.21
CA LEU A 5 0.86 -15.00 -6.61
C LEU A 5 -0.55 -14.83 -7.20
N LEU A 6 -1.35 -13.95 -6.58
CA LEU A 6 -2.71 -13.64 -7.04
C LEU A 6 -2.73 -12.38 -7.90
N VAL A 7 -2.04 -11.33 -7.43
CA VAL A 7 -1.99 -10.02 -8.09
C VAL A 7 -0.57 -9.53 -8.10
N ARG A 8 -0.11 -9.04 -9.26
CA ARG A 8 1.08 -8.21 -9.40
C ARG A 8 0.81 -7.15 -10.43
N ARG A 9 0.61 -5.91 -9.99
CA ARG A 9 0.27 -4.78 -10.85
C ARG A 9 1.13 -3.58 -10.47
N ARG A 10 1.60 -2.87 -11.49
CA ARG A 10 2.19 -1.54 -11.35
C ARG A 10 1.33 -0.55 -12.13
N ILE A 11 1.01 0.58 -11.51
CA ILE A 11 0.18 1.64 -12.07
C ILE A 11 1.04 2.90 -12.08
N SER A 12 1.40 3.39 -13.27
CA SER A 12 2.07 4.68 -13.41
C SER A 12 1.06 5.80 -13.16
N LEU A 13 1.39 6.72 -12.26
CA LEU A 13 0.52 7.83 -11.83
C LEU A 13 1.07 9.20 -12.26
N ALA A 14 2.39 9.31 -12.43
CA ALA A 14 3.11 10.43 -13.02
C ALA A 14 4.48 9.95 -13.55
N GLU A 15 5.30 10.85 -14.12
CA GLU A 15 6.65 10.51 -14.59
C GLU A 15 7.55 9.97 -13.47
N ASN A 16 7.43 10.54 -12.27
CA ASN A 16 8.20 10.18 -11.08
C ASN A 16 7.39 9.38 -10.04
N ALA A 17 6.13 9.04 -10.33
CA ALA A 17 5.22 8.44 -9.36
C ALA A 17 4.50 7.18 -9.87
N PHE A 18 4.45 6.14 -9.03
CA PHE A 18 3.72 4.92 -9.35
C PHE A 18 3.20 4.20 -8.09
N ALA A 19 2.12 3.45 -8.25
CA ALA A 19 1.65 2.48 -7.28
C ALA A 19 2.04 1.06 -7.70
N GLU A 20 2.55 0.25 -6.78
CA GLU A 20 2.79 -1.18 -6.93
C GLU A 20 1.89 -1.97 -5.98
N ILE A 21 1.18 -2.96 -6.51
CA ILE A 21 0.22 -3.80 -5.78
C ILE A 21 0.66 -5.25 -6.00
N VAL A 22 1.02 -5.92 -4.91
CA VAL A 22 1.36 -7.34 -4.94
C VAL A 22 0.62 -8.09 -3.83
N ILE A 23 -0.10 -9.14 -4.20
CA ILE A 23 -0.89 -9.96 -3.28
C ILE A 23 -0.60 -11.44 -3.58
N TRP A 24 -0.32 -12.19 -2.52
CA TRP A 24 -0.11 -13.63 -2.55
C TRP A 24 -1.12 -14.32 -1.64
N ARG A 25 -1.58 -15.51 -2.03
CA ARG A 25 -2.16 -16.48 -1.10
C ARG A 25 -1.04 -17.31 -0.49
N VAL A 26 -1.00 -17.37 0.84
CA VAL A 26 -0.04 -18.18 1.61
C VAL A 26 -0.75 -19.43 2.16
N PRO A 27 -0.02 -20.54 2.39
CA PRO A 27 -0.65 -21.78 2.85
C PRO A 27 -1.22 -21.71 4.26
N GLN A 28 -0.74 -20.78 5.08
CA GLN A 28 -1.21 -20.51 6.44
C GLN A 28 -1.17 -19.00 6.69
N PRO A 29 -2.13 -18.44 7.45
CA PRO A 29 -2.10 -17.05 7.87
C PRO A 29 -0.77 -16.67 8.50
N LEU A 30 -0.28 -15.46 8.22
CA LEU A 30 0.87 -14.92 8.92
C LEU A 30 0.50 -14.68 10.39
N ARG A 31 1.43 -14.91 11.32
CA ARG A 31 1.20 -14.58 12.73
C ARG A 31 0.81 -13.11 12.87
N GLY A 32 -0.38 -12.84 13.42
CA GLY A 32 -0.93 -11.49 13.55
C GLY A 32 -1.94 -11.09 12.47
N SER A 33 -2.09 -11.88 11.40
CA SER A 33 -3.15 -11.73 10.40
C SER A 33 -4.17 -12.88 10.53
N LEU A 34 -5.44 -12.58 10.32
CA LEU A 34 -6.55 -13.55 10.42
C LEU A 34 -6.96 -14.15 9.06
N HIS A 35 -6.16 -13.93 8.02
CA HIS A 35 -6.42 -14.36 6.64
C HIS A 35 -5.18 -15.01 6.01
N ASP A 36 -5.40 -15.78 4.95
CA ASP A 36 -4.38 -16.51 4.20
C ASP A 36 -3.71 -15.67 3.10
N LEU A 37 -3.74 -14.34 3.23
CA LEU A 37 -3.15 -13.41 2.28
C LEU A 37 -1.88 -12.77 2.85
N LYS A 38 -0.86 -12.66 2.01
CA LYS A 38 0.28 -11.77 2.19
C LYS A 38 0.17 -10.66 1.14
N TYR A 39 0.39 -9.41 1.51
CA TYR A 39 0.34 -8.31 0.54
C TYR A 39 1.42 -7.26 0.80
N ARG A 40 1.71 -6.51 -0.27
CA ARG A 40 2.50 -5.29 -0.26
C ARG A 40 1.91 -4.36 -1.32
N LEU A 41 1.31 -3.27 -0.87
CA LEU A 41 0.87 -2.18 -1.72
C LEU A 41 1.75 -0.97 -1.37
N ALA A 42 2.37 -0.34 -2.36
CA ALA A 42 3.30 0.75 -2.16
C ALA A 42 3.03 1.87 -3.17
N TYR A 43 2.98 3.11 -2.70
CA TYR A 43 3.00 4.30 -3.54
C TYR A 43 4.37 4.95 -3.41
N VAL A 44 5.01 5.17 -4.56
CA VAL A 44 6.38 5.64 -4.67
C VAL A 44 6.39 6.93 -5.48
N VAL A 45 7.06 7.95 -4.96
CA VAL A 45 7.28 9.26 -5.60
C VAL A 45 8.76 9.59 -5.50
N ASP A 46 9.39 9.98 -6.61
CA ASP A 46 10.84 10.26 -6.67
C ASP A 46 11.72 9.14 -6.09
N GLY A 47 11.30 7.89 -6.32
CA GLY A 47 11.98 6.70 -5.79
C GLY A 47 11.80 6.46 -4.29
N LYS A 48 11.04 7.28 -3.57
CA LYS A 48 10.74 7.14 -2.15
C LYS A 48 9.36 6.53 -1.94
N CYS A 49 9.26 5.53 -1.07
CA CYS A 49 7.98 4.94 -0.67
C CYS A 49 7.28 5.87 0.31
N VAL A 50 6.23 6.56 -0.15
CA VAL A 50 5.51 7.56 0.66
C VAL A 50 4.34 6.95 1.42
N LEU A 51 3.75 5.88 0.87
CA LEU A 51 2.67 5.12 1.50
C LEU A 51 2.89 3.63 1.27
N ARG A 52 2.71 2.81 2.30
CA ARG A 52 2.75 1.36 2.20
C ARG A 52 1.65 0.72 3.01
N TYR A 53 1.01 -0.32 2.47
CA TYR A 53 0.18 -1.26 3.20
C TYR A 53 0.83 -2.63 3.08
N ASP A 54 1.12 -3.27 4.20
CA ASP A 54 1.69 -4.61 4.23
C ASP A 54 1.30 -5.37 5.49
N ASN A 55 1.53 -6.68 5.46
CA ASN A 55 1.39 -7.53 6.64
C ASN A 55 2.67 -8.33 6.93
N GLU A 56 3.09 -8.26 8.19
CA GLU A 56 4.33 -8.85 8.68
C GLU A 56 4.07 -9.82 9.84
N ALA A 57 4.75 -10.96 9.83
CA ALA A 57 4.63 -11.95 10.89
C ALA A 57 5.06 -11.36 12.25
N GLY A 58 4.13 -11.27 13.20
CA GLY A 58 4.33 -10.68 14.52
C GLY A 58 3.74 -9.29 14.67
N LYS A 59 3.49 -8.55 13.58
CA LYS A 59 2.78 -7.27 13.61
C LYS A 59 1.33 -7.38 13.12
N GLY A 60 1.09 -8.27 12.17
CA GLY A 60 -0.16 -8.32 11.44
C GLY A 60 -0.25 -7.24 10.38
N ASP A 61 -1.47 -6.86 10.08
CA ASP A 61 -1.85 -5.90 9.04
C ASP A 61 -1.59 -4.47 9.51
N HIS A 62 -0.85 -3.70 8.69
CA HIS A 62 -0.48 -2.34 9.04
C HIS A 62 -0.21 -1.48 7.80
N ARG A 63 -0.20 -0.16 8.01
CA ARG A 63 0.14 0.83 7.00
C ARG A 63 1.20 1.80 7.49
N HIS A 64 1.99 2.28 6.55
CA HIS A 64 3.04 3.28 6.72
C HIS A 64 2.65 4.52 5.95
N ILE A 65 2.59 5.66 6.63
CA ILE A 65 2.34 6.98 6.07
C ILE A 65 3.55 7.84 6.44
N GLY A 66 4.49 8.01 5.50
CA GLY A 66 5.83 8.52 5.83
C GLY A 66 6.49 7.62 6.88
N ASP A 67 6.94 8.21 8.00
CA ASP A 67 7.58 7.48 9.11
C ASP A 67 6.59 6.91 10.14
N ARG A 68 5.28 7.11 9.94
CA ARG A 68 4.26 6.67 10.90
C ARG A 68 3.71 5.30 10.50
N GLU A 69 3.93 4.32 11.38
CA GLU A 69 3.33 2.99 11.30
C GLU A 69 2.04 2.94 12.14
N THR A 70 0.96 2.43 11.56
CA THR A 70 -0.34 2.24 12.25
C THR A 70 -0.96 0.90 11.88
N THR A 71 -1.64 0.26 12.83
CA THR A 71 -2.40 -0.97 12.57
C THR A 71 -3.47 -0.72 11.50
N TYR A 72 -3.64 -1.68 10.60
CA TYR A 72 -4.68 -1.67 9.57
C TYR A 72 -5.64 -2.83 9.82
N GLN A 73 -6.94 -2.55 9.85
CA GLN A 73 -7.95 -3.59 10.07
C GLN A 73 -8.36 -4.18 8.72
N PHE A 74 -7.72 -5.29 8.33
CA PHE A 74 -8.07 -5.99 7.11
C PHE A 74 -9.50 -6.56 7.19
N THR A 75 -10.29 -6.35 6.14
CA THR A 75 -11.63 -6.93 5.96
C THR A 75 -11.71 -7.74 4.67
N THR A 76 -11.53 -7.09 3.52
CA THR A 76 -11.51 -7.73 2.20
C THR A 76 -10.40 -7.15 1.32
N VAL A 77 -10.09 -7.85 0.22
CA VAL A 77 -9.12 -7.36 -0.77
C VAL A 77 -9.65 -6.10 -1.46
N GLU A 78 -10.95 -6.03 -1.71
CA GLU A 78 -11.60 -4.86 -2.31
C GLU A 78 -11.47 -3.64 -1.41
N GLN A 79 -11.69 -3.79 -0.10
CA GLN A 79 -11.51 -2.70 0.86
C GLN A 79 -10.04 -2.28 0.97
N LEU A 80 -9.11 -3.25 1.02
CA LEU A 80 -7.66 -2.98 1.02
C LEU A 80 -7.25 -2.15 -0.20
N LEU A 81 -7.73 -2.51 -1.39
CA LEU A 81 -7.44 -1.78 -2.63
C LEU A 81 -8.09 -0.39 -2.62
N SER A 82 -9.34 -0.29 -2.17
CA SER A 82 -10.06 0.99 -2.07
C SER A 82 -9.35 1.96 -1.12
N ASP A 83 -9.04 1.52 0.09
CA ASP A 83 -8.38 2.35 1.11
C ASP A 83 -7.01 2.82 0.62
N PHE A 84 -6.23 1.91 0.04
CA PHE A 84 -4.93 2.24 -0.50
C PHE A 84 -5.01 3.28 -1.63
N LEU A 85 -5.92 3.09 -2.61
CA LEU A 85 -6.06 4.03 -3.72
C LEU A 85 -6.58 5.39 -3.26
N SER A 86 -7.51 5.44 -2.31
CA SER A 86 -7.98 6.70 -1.72
C SER A 86 -6.85 7.45 -1.00
N ASP A 87 -5.99 6.77 -0.27
CA ASP A 87 -4.83 7.41 0.38
C ASP A 87 -3.77 7.84 -0.64
N VAL A 88 -3.64 7.15 -1.78
CA VAL A 88 -2.80 7.61 -2.90
C VAL A 88 -3.35 8.88 -3.53
N GLU A 89 -4.66 8.94 -3.80
CA GLU A 89 -5.31 10.13 -4.36
C GLU A 89 -5.15 11.34 -3.45
N ARG A 90 -5.44 11.20 -2.16
CA ARG A 90 -5.26 12.29 -1.17
C ARG A 90 -3.85 12.87 -1.20
N ARG A 91 -2.82 12.01 -1.25
CA ARG A 91 -1.42 12.45 -1.29
C ARG A 91 -1.07 13.16 -2.60
N ARG A 92 -1.63 12.72 -3.72
CA ARG A 92 -1.42 13.38 -5.01
C ARG A 92 -2.03 14.78 -5.03
N ASP A 93 -3.18 14.96 -4.41
CA ASP A 93 -3.83 16.26 -4.29
C ASP A 93 -3.02 17.20 -3.38
N GLU A 94 -2.52 16.70 -2.24
CA GLU A 94 -1.62 17.43 -1.33
C GLU A 94 -0.32 17.89 -2.04
N ASP A 95 0.33 16.98 -2.79
CA ASP A 95 1.56 17.28 -3.54
C ASP A 95 1.33 18.33 -4.65
N ALA A 96 0.12 18.40 -5.21
CA ALA A 96 -0.24 19.37 -6.25
C ALA A 96 -0.51 20.77 -5.69
N GLU A 97 -1.14 20.86 -4.51
CA GLU A 97 -1.39 22.12 -3.81
C GLU A 97 -0.10 22.80 -3.33
N ASP A 98 0.87 22.02 -2.85
CA ASP A 98 2.17 22.54 -2.41
C ASP A 98 3.00 23.11 -3.57
N GLN A 99 2.89 22.52 -4.78
CA GLN A 99 3.57 23.02 -5.97
C GLN A 99 2.98 24.34 -6.50
N ASP A 100 1.65 24.54 -6.42
CA ASP A 100 1.03 25.82 -6.81
C ASP A 100 1.39 26.94 -5.84
N ARG A 101 1.46 26.66 -4.53
CA ARG A 101 1.86 27.65 -3.51
C ARG A 101 3.31 28.09 -3.63
N ASN A 102 4.23 27.18 -3.96
CA ASN A 102 5.66 27.50 -4.09
C ASN A 102 6.02 28.13 -5.45
N SER A 103 5.06 28.22 -6.38
CA SER A 103 5.22 28.83 -7.71
C SER A 103 4.66 30.26 -7.81
N ARG A 104 4.12 30.81 -6.71
CA ARG A 104 3.62 32.19 -6.58
C ARG A 104 4.57 33.04 -5.76
#